data_AF-A0A3S0G8C7-F1
#
_entry.id   AF-A0A3S0G8C7-F1
#
_cell.length_a   1.000
_cell.length_b   1.000
_cell.length_c   1.000
_cell.angle_alpha   90.00
_cell.angle_beta   90.00
_cell.angle_gamma   90.00
#
_symmetry.space_group_name_H-M   'P 1'
#
loop_
_entity.id
_entity.type
_entity.pdbx_description
1 polymer ?
#
loop_
_entity_poly.entity_id
_entity_poly.type
_entity_poly.pdbx_seq_one_letter_code
_entity_poly.pdbx_strand_id
1 'polypeptide(L)'
;MAYRFKLREPLGKGVRRIGLEQIEQVEAKLRAEEDVATAVHDARRCLKRLRALLRLIRPGLEAEVYRNETQRIAQVGRMLAGARDRFVMCQTVARVEKATGPLGDDCGAKIIALITDGHDLTAPPDAETRREALRKLGISRKFFAGSTLRGLTMTDVWEGLEKSYRKNRQACKEAYRRPTDENFHAWRKAVQQHWRHMSLLSRAWPETMTARAGEAKALSQILGEDHDLAVLVAFVSQNRDKLPEEAIDSLVQHAKSAQKDLRALAKLHGDRLLLEKPEDLVGRISGYWDAAKDLLRSEDHVRQTSGGTPDPGAAAGESPAAGGLAADAQTDDANAPEASPPEPEEPIRLDRMTRRSVRKRASA
;
A
#
# COMPACT_ATOMS: atom_id res chain seq x y z
N MET A 1 -11.46 13.81 -0.94
CA MET A 1 -10.53 14.44 -1.89
C MET A 1 -9.31 13.56 -2.13
N ALA A 2 -8.66 13.71 -3.28
CA ALA A 2 -7.61 12.79 -3.73
C ALA A 2 -6.24 13.07 -3.05
N TYR A 3 -5.59 12.00 -2.57
CA TYR A 3 -4.26 11.99 -1.99
C TYR A 3 -3.17 12.23 -3.05
N ARG A 4 -3.05 13.49 -3.52
CA ARG A 4 -2.10 13.94 -4.55
C ARG A 4 -1.78 15.43 -4.45
N PHE A 5 -0.57 15.81 -4.86
CA PHE A 5 -0.17 17.21 -5.03
C PHE A 5 -0.83 17.80 -6.29
N LYS A 6 -1.10 19.11 -6.27
CA LYS A 6 -1.55 19.86 -7.45
C LYS A 6 -0.37 20.59 -8.10
N LEU A 7 -0.44 20.78 -9.42
CA LEU A 7 0.59 21.49 -10.18
C LEU A 7 0.56 23.02 -9.96
N ARG A 8 -0.62 23.58 -9.65
CA ARG A 8 -0.85 25.02 -9.43
C ARG A 8 -0.75 25.46 -7.96
N GLU A 9 -0.36 24.57 -7.06
CA GLU A 9 -0.25 24.90 -5.63
C GLU A 9 1.21 24.89 -5.18
N PRO A 10 1.66 25.88 -4.38
CA PRO A 10 2.94 25.79 -3.68
C PRO A 10 3.02 24.51 -2.84
N LEU A 11 4.18 23.85 -2.82
CA LEU A 11 4.34 22.57 -2.14
C LEU A 11 3.90 22.63 -0.67
N GLY A 12 4.34 23.64 0.08
CA GLY A 12 3.93 23.82 1.48
C GLY A 12 2.41 23.86 1.68
N LYS A 13 1.67 24.50 0.75
CA LYS A 13 0.19 24.50 0.77
C LYS A 13 -0.36 23.12 0.46
N GLY A 14 0.22 22.41 -0.51
CA GLY A 14 -0.17 21.03 -0.84
C GLY A 14 0.06 20.06 0.31
N VAL A 15 1.21 20.11 0.98
CA VAL A 15 1.52 19.29 2.16
C VAL A 15 0.55 19.59 3.30
N ARG A 16 0.31 20.87 3.61
CA ARG A 16 -0.67 21.29 4.62
C ARG A 16 -2.05 20.73 4.30
N ARG A 17 -2.53 20.93 3.08
CA ARG A 17 -3.84 20.48 2.62
C ARG A 17 -3.97 18.97 2.76
N ILE A 18 -3.06 18.18 2.20
CA ILE A 18 -3.10 16.72 2.25
C ILE A 18 -3.00 16.23 3.70
N GLY A 19 -2.12 16.81 4.52
CA GLY A 19 -1.96 16.44 5.92
C GLY A 19 -3.24 16.66 6.74
N LEU A 20 -3.85 17.83 6.61
CA LEU A 20 -5.11 18.16 7.29
C LEU A 20 -6.26 17.27 6.82
N GLU A 21 -6.40 17.06 5.51
CA GLU A 21 -7.44 16.18 4.94
C GLU A 21 -7.32 14.73 5.46
N GLN A 22 -6.09 14.21 5.57
CA GLN A 22 -5.88 12.85 6.10
C GLN A 22 -6.15 12.77 7.60
N ILE A 23 -5.82 13.81 8.38
CA ILE A 23 -6.18 13.87 9.80
C ILE A 23 -7.70 13.92 9.97
N GLU A 24 -8.39 14.75 9.20
CA GLU A 24 -9.86 14.86 9.23
C GLU A 24 -10.53 13.54 8.91
N GLN A 25 -10.03 12.81 7.91
CA GLN A 25 -10.51 11.46 7.59
C GLN A 25 -10.31 10.50 8.76
N VAL A 26 -9.14 10.49 9.41
CA VAL A 26 -8.90 9.63 10.59
C VAL A 26 -9.87 10.00 11.71
N GLU A 27 -10.00 11.29 12.03
CA GLU A 27 -10.86 11.73 13.12
C GLU A 27 -12.34 11.42 12.86
N ALA A 28 -12.82 11.61 11.63
CA ALA A 28 -14.19 11.25 11.24
C ALA A 28 -14.45 9.75 11.41
N LYS A 29 -13.51 8.91 10.95
CA LYS A 29 -13.60 7.44 11.09
C LYS A 29 -13.52 6.99 12.55
N LEU A 30 -12.77 7.69 13.40
CA LEU A 30 -12.74 7.39 14.84
C LEU A 30 -14.00 7.82 15.59
N ARG A 31 -14.80 8.74 15.04
CA ARG A 31 -16.08 9.18 15.61
C ARG A 31 -17.28 8.40 15.06
N ALA A 32 -17.08 7.57 14.04
CA ALA A 32 -18.13 6.73 13.48
C ALA A 32 -18.55 5.64 14.48
N GLU A 33 -19.86 5.44 14.60
CA GLU A 33 -20.46 4.42 15.47
C GLU A 33 -20.86 3.16 14.69
N GLU A 34 -20.98 3.28 13.36
CA GLU A 34 -21.30 2.18 12.44
C GLU A 34 -20.06 1.68 11.69
N ASP A 35 -20.07 0.39 11.31
CA ASP A 35 -19.01 -0.30 10.57
C ASP A 35 -17.59 0.01 11.09
N VAL A 36 -17.44 -0.15 12.40
CA VAL A 36 -16.24 0.16 13.17
C VAL A 36 -14.99 -0.52 12.60
N ALA A 37 -15.10 -1.78 12.17
CA ALA A 37 -13.98 -2.55 11.63
C ALA A 37 -13.43 -1.91 10.34
N THR A 38 -14.32 -1.54 9.42
CA THR A 38 -13.95 -0.81 8.19
C THR A 38 -13.45 0.60 8.52
N ALA A 39 -14.07 1.28 9.48
CA ALA A 39 -13.65 2.62 9.89
C ALA A 39 -12.22 2.63 10.45
N VAL A 40 -11.86 1.66 11.30
CA VAL A 40 -10.49 1.48 11.81
C VAL A 40 -9.51 1.14 10.69
N HIS A 41 -9.91 0.32 9.73
CA HIS A 41 -9.10 0.01 8.55
C HIS A 41 -8.77 1.28 7.75
N ASP A 42 -9.79 2.09 7.44
CA ASP A 42 -9.65 3.34 6.70
C ASP A 42 -8.82 4.38 7.45
N ALA A 43 -9.02 4.48 8.77
CA ALA A 43 -8.19 5.32 9.63
C ALA A 43 -6.71 4.92 9.55
N ARG A 44 -6.39 3.62 9.67
CA ARG A 44 -5.01 3.10 9.52
C ARG A 44 -4.45 3.40 8.14
N ARG A 45 -5.27 3.34 7.09
CA ARG A 45 -4.85 3.69 5.73
C ARG A 45 -4.43 5.15 5.62
N CYS A 46 -5.21 6.07 6.19
CA CYS A 46 -4.91 7.50 6.24
C CYS A 46 -3.63 7.79 7.05
N LEU A 47 -3.42 7.10 8.18
CA LEU A 47 -2.18 7.21 8.96
C LEU A 47 -0.95 6.73 8.17
N LYS A 48 -1.08 5.66 7.36
CA LYS A 48 0.00 5.22 6.45
C LYS A 48 0.27 6.26 5.36
N ARG A 49 -0.76 6.93 4.83
CA ARG A 49 -0.66 8.05 3.89
C ARG A 49 0.07 9.25 4.52
N LEU A 50 -0.26 9.64 5.75
CA LEU A 50 0.46 10.69 6.48
C LEU A 50 1.95 10.36 6.65
N ARG A 51 2.28 9.12 7.05
CA ARG A 51 3.67 8.69 7.21
C ARG A 51 4.46 8.68 5.90
N ALA A 52 3.81 8.32 4.79
CA ALA A 52 4.44 8.36 3.48
C ALA A 52 4.70 9.82 3.04
N LEU A 53 3.75 10.72 3.26
CA LEU A 53 3.91 12.15 3.01
C LEU A 53 5.10 12.72 3.80
N LEU A 54 5.14 12.52 5.12
CA LEU A 54 6.24 12.97 5.98
C LEU A 54 7.60 12.43 5.54
N ARG A 55 7.65 11.17 5.11
CA ARG A 55 8.90 10.57 4.61
C ARG A 55 9.33 11.15 3.27
N LEU A 56 8.40 11.56 2.42
CA LEU A 56 8.68 12.20 1.13
C LEU A 56 9.28 13.59 1.32
N ILE A 57 8.79 14.36 2.29
CA ILE A 57 9.27 15.74 2.54
C ILE A 57 10.37 15.82 3.59
N ARG A 58 10.84 14.68 4.11
CA ARG A 58 11.82 14.62 5.20
C ARG A 58 13.03 15.55 4.99
N PRO A 59 13.63 15.67 3.78
CA PRO A 59 14.81 16.52 3.59
C PRO A 59 14.59 18.00 3.96
N GLY A 60 13.38 18.53 3.74
CA GLY A 60 13.04 19.91 4.07
C GLY A 60 12.53 20.11 5.51
N LEU A 61 12.65 19.11 6.38
CA LEU A 61 12.23 19.17 7.78
C LEU A 61 13.42 19.01 8.72
N GLU A 62 13.39 19.77 9.82
CA GLU A 62 14.31 19.55 10.93
C GLU A 62 14.19 18.12 11.46
N ALA A 63 15.34 17.52 11.80
CA ALA A 63 15.42 16.12 12.16
C ALA A 63 14.53 15.77 13.37
N GLU A 64 14.48 16.65 14.37
CA GLU A 64 13.65 16.46 15.56
C GLU A 64 12.16 16.57 15.25
N VAL A 65 11.76 17.60 14.50
CA VAL A 65 10.37 17.81 14.06
C VAL A 65 9.86 16.58 13.29
N TYR A 66 10.65 16.09 12.32
CA TYR A 66 10.32 14.90 11.56
C TYR A 66 10.15 13.65 12.45
N ARG A 67 11.08 13.43 13.38
CA ARG A 67 11.04 12.28 14.31
C ARG A 67 9.79 12.34 15.19
N ASN A 68 9.54 13.48 15.82
CA ASN A 68 8.42 13.68 16.74
C ASN A 68 7.08 13.44 16.03
N GLU A 69 6.91 13.99 14.83
CA GLU A 69 5.68 13.83 14.08
C GLU A 69 5.50 12.39 13.57
N THR A 70 6.54 11.78 13.02
CA THR A 70 6.47 10.39 12.55
C THR A 70 6.17 9.42 13.69
N GLN A 71 6.75 9.64 14.88
CA GLN A 71 6.52 8.83 16.07
C GLN A 71 5.08 8.98 16.57
N ARG A 72 4.54 10.20 16.57
CA ARG A 72 3.16 10.48 16.98
C ARG A 72 2.15 9.76 16.10
N ILE A 73 2.26 9.91 14.78
CA ILE A 73 1.39 9.21 13.83
C ILE A 73 1.54 7.68 13.94
N ALA A 74 2.76 7.18 14.16
CA ALA A 74 2.99 5.75 14.37
C ALA A 74 2.37 5.24 15.69
N GLN A 75 2.36 6.06 16.75
CA GLN A 75 1.72 5.72 18.02
C GLN A 75 0.21 5.59 17.86
N VAL A 76 -0.44 6.56 17.20
CA VAL A 76 -1.87 6.47 16.87
C VAL A 76 -2.16 5.19 16.08
N GLY A 77 -1.33 4.87 15.09
CA GLY A 77 -1.48 3.64 14.31
C GLY A 77 -1.41 2.36 15.15
N ARG A 78 -0.53 2.30 16.16
CA ARG A 78 -0.42 1.16 17.09
C ARG A 78 -1.64 1.01 17.99
N MET A 79 -2.17 2.13 18.48
CA MET A 79 -3.38 2.14 19.31
C MET A 79 -4.58 1.54 18.56
N LEU A 80 -4.65 1.74 17.24
CA LEU A 80 -5.72 1.21 16.39
C LEU A 80 -5.46 -0.20 15.84
N ALA A 81 -4.42 -0.91 16.31
CA ALA A 81 -3.98 -2.16 15.70
C ALA A 81 -4.70 -3.42 16.20
N GLY A 82 -5.10 -3.45 17.48
CA GLY A 82 -5.47 -4.66 18.21
C GLY A 82 -6.45 -5.59 17.48
N ALA A 83 -7.73 -5.20 17.38
CA ALA A 83 -8.76 -6.03 16.77
C ALA A 83 -8.47 -6.37 15.30
N ARG A 84 -7.87 -5.43 14.55
CA ARG A 84 -7.58 -5.63 13.12
C ARG A 84 -6.50 -6.67 12.87
N ASP A 85 -5.43 -6.65 13.65
CA ASP A 85 -4.31 -7.58 13.45
C ASP A 85 -4.76 -9.02 13.79
N ARG A 86 -5.60 -9.19 14.82
CA ARG A 86 -6.25 -10.48 15.13
C ARG A 86 -7.21 -10.95 14.04
N PHE A 87 -8.06 -10.06 13.52
CA PHE A 87 -8.95 -10.38 12.40
C PHE A 87 -8.18 -10.87 11.17
N VAL A 88 -7.06 -10.23 10.81
CA VAL A 88 -6.19 -10.67 9.71
C VAL A 88 -5.60 -12.06 9.98
N MET A 89 -5.25 -12.38 11.22
CA MET A 89 -4.77 -13.72 11.58
C MET A 89 -5.85 -14.78 11.40
N CYS A 90 -7.10 -14.53 11.81
CA CYS A 90 -8.22 -15.44 11.55
C CYS A 90 -8.44 -15.67 10.05
N GLN A 91 -8.41 -14.60 9.23
CA GLN A 91 -8.47 -14.73 7.77
C GLN A 91 -7.29 -15.54 7.20
N THR A 92 -6.11 -15.42 7.80
CA THR A 92 -4.92 -16.17 7.38
C THR A 92 -5.08 -17.65 7.69
N VAL A 93 -5.66 -18.03 8.83
CA VAL A 93 -5.99 -19.44 9.15
C VAL A 93 -6.93 -20.01 8.09
N ALA A 94 -8.05 -19.33 7.82
CA ALA A 94 -9.03 -19.79 6.83
C ALA A 94 -8.43 -19.95 5.42
N ARG A 95 -7.52 -19.04 5.02
CA ARG A 95 -6.81 -19.15 3.75
C ARG A 95 -5.87 -20.34 3.70
N VAL A 96 -5.17 -20.65 4.80
CA VAL A 96 -4.32 -21.85 4.89
C VAL A 96 -5.19 -23.09 4.74
N GLU A 97 -6.27 -23.23 5.52
CA GLU A 97 -7.16 -24.40 5.45
C GLU A 97 -7.79 -24.58 4.07
N LYS A 98 -8.17 -23.49 3.40
CA LYS A 98 -8.68 -23.53 2.03
C LYS A 98 -7.64 -24.08 1.03
N ALA A 99 -6.37 -23.82 1.25
CA ALA A 99 -5.29 -24.25 0.35
C ALA A 99 -4.80 -25.68 0.64
N THR A 100 -4.91 -26.14 1.89
CA THR A 100 -4.22 -27.35 2.37
C THR A 100 -5.18 -28.45 2.83
N GLY A 101 -6.48 -28.14 2.91
CA GLY A 101 -7.42 -28.90 3.72
C GLY A 101 -7.30 -28.55 5.21
N PRO A 102 -8.18 -29.12 6.05
CA PRO A 102 -8.19 -28.87 7.49
C PRO A 102 -6.84 -29.16 8.15
N LEU A 103 -6.44 -28.34 9.12
CA LEU A 103 -5.16 -28.49 9.86
C LEU A 103 -5.16 -29.64 10.89
N GLY A 104 -5.97 -30.68 10.65
CA GLY A 104 -6.35 -31.74 11.60
C GLY A 104 -7.69 -31.47 12.29
N ASP A 105 -8.17 -32.44 13.08
CA ASP A 105 -9.48 -32.37 13.75
C ASP A 105 -9.57 -31.14 14.68
N ASP A 106 -10.43 -30.20 14.32
CA ASP A 106 -10.73 -28.94 15.01
C ASP A 106 -9.54 -27.99 15.28
N CYS A 107 -8.39 -28.21 14.68
CA CYS A 107 -7.19 -27.45 15.01
C CYS A 107 -7.25 -25.99 14.54
N GLY A 108 -7.80 -25.73 13.35
CA GLY A 108 -8.06 -24.35 12.90
C GLY A 108 -9.01 -23.61 13.83
N ALA A 109 -10.08 -24.29 14.28
CA ALA A 109 -11.02 -23.74 15.25
C ALA A 109 -10.36 -23.42 16.59
N LYS A 110 -9.45 -24.28 17.10
CA LYS A 110 -8.67 -24.01 18.33
C LYS A 110 -7.74 -22.81 18.17
N ILE A 111 -7.06 -22.67 17.03
CA ILE A 111 -6.21 -21.51 16.74
C ILE A 111 -7.06 -20.24 16.68
N ILE A 112 -8.20 -20.27 15.99
CA ILE A 112 -9.13 -19.13 15.92
C ILE A 112 -9.62 -18.76 17.32
N ALA A 113 -10.07 -19.74 18.11
CA ALA A 113 -10.52 -19.52 19.48
C ALA A 113 -9.45 -18.82 20.33
N LEU A 114 -8.19 -19.25 20.21
CA LEU A 114 -7.06 -18.65 20.91
C LEU A 114 -6.73 -17.23 20.40
N ILE A 115 -6.86 -16.97 19.09
CA ILE A 115 -6.70 -15.62 18.52
C ILE A 115 -7.79 -14.68 19.04
N THR A 116 -9.00 -15.18 19.25
CA THR A 116 -10.16 -14.40 19.70
C THR A 116 -10.35 -14.38 21.22
N ASP A 117 -9.58 -15.14 21.98
CA ASP A 117 -9.76 -15.29 23.43
C ASP A 117 -9.70 -13.93 24.15
N GLY A 118 -10.80 -13.56 24.81
CA GLY A 118 -10.94 -12.26 25.48
C GLY A 118 -11.02 -11.03 24.55
N HIS A 119 -11.23 -11.22 23.24
CA HIS A 119 -11.22 -10.15 22.25
C HIS A 119 -12.42 -10.20 21.30
N ASP A 120 -13.27 -9.18 21.40
CA ASP A 120 -14.24 -8.88 20.35
C ASP A 120 -13.52 -8.22 19.16
N LEU A 121 -13.44 -8.94 18.04
CA LEU A 121 -12.79 -8.46 16.82
C LEU A 121 -13.56 -7.36 16.10
N THR A 122 -14.82 -7.18 16.46
CA THR A 122 -15.72 -6.14 15.93
C THR A 122 -15.83 -4.93 16.85
N ALA A 123 -15.38 -5.06 18.10
CA ALA A 123 -15.45 -3.99 19.07
C ALA A 123 -14.62 -2.77 18.63
N PRO A 124 -15.17 -1.55 18.81
CA PRO A 124 -14.41 -0.33 18.63
C PRO A 124 -13.26 -0.22 19.62
N PRO A 125 -12.23 0.58 19.29
CA PRO A 125 -11.28 1.02 20.29
C PRO A 125 -12.03 1.63 21.47
N ASP A 126 -11.62 1.27 22.69
CA ASP A 126 -12.23 1.77 23.91
C ASP A 126 -12.20 3.30 23.96
N ALA A 127 -13.06 3.89 24.80
CA ALA A 127 -13.24 5.33 24.87
C ALA A 127 -11.93 6.07 25.23
N GLU A 128 -11.07 5.48 26.04
CA GLU A 128 -9.79 6.08 26.43
C GLU A 128 -8.80 6.07 25.27
N THR A 129 -8.63 4.91 24.62
CA THR A 129 -7.83 4.75 23.41
C THR A 129 -8.25 5.74 22.33
N ARG A 130 -9.56 5.88 22.10
CA ARG A 130 -10.12 6.83 21.13
C ARG A 130 -9.80 8.28 21.50
N ARG A 131 -10.03 8.69 22.76
CA ARG A 131 -9.70 10.05 23.23
C ARG A 131 -8.22 10.37 23.07
N GLU A 132 -7.34 9.45 23.45
CA GLU A 132 -5.89 9.65 23.37
C GLU A 132 -5.41 9.71 21.91
N ALA A 133 -6.00 8.91 21.02
CA ALA A 133 -5.74 8.98 19.57
C ALA A 133 -6.14 10.36 19.01
N LEU A 134 -7.35 10.84 19.32
CA LEU A 134 -7.85 12.15 18.91
C LEU A 134 -6.98 13.30 19.45
N ARG A 135 -6.53 13.22 20.71
CA ARG A 135 -5.63 14.21 21.30
C ARG A 135 -4.31 14.29 20.54
N LYS A 136 -3.70 13.15 20.20
CA LYS A 136 -2.46 13.11 19.40
C LYS A 136 -2.67 13.64 17.97
N LEU A 137 -3.81 13.35 17.36
CA LEU A 137 -4.17 13.89 16.05
C LEU A 137 -4.34 15.41 16.11
N GLY A 138 -4.92 15.95 17.18
CA GLY A 138 -5.01 17.40 17.40
C GLY A 138 -3.64 18.10 17.46
N ILE A 139 -2.63 17.47 18.05
CA ILE A 139 -1.24 17.99 18.02
C ILE A 139 -0.68 17.95 16.60
N SER A 140 -0.88 16.83 15.89
CA SER A 140 -0.46 16.65 14.49
C SER A 140 -1.12 17.71 13.58
N ARG A 141 -2.39 18.04 13.85
CA ARG A 141 -3.16 19.07 13.12
C ARG A 141 -2.49 20.43 13.24
N LYS A 142 -2.02 20.80 14.44
CA LYS A 142 -1.28 22.05 14.66
C LYS A 142 0.03 22.08 13.86
N PHE A 143 0.74 20.96 13.78
CA PHE A 143 1.94 20.84 12.94
C PHE A 143 1.63 21.11 11.47
N PHE A 144 0.64 20.43 10.88
CA PHE A 144 0.28 20.64 9.47
C PHE A 144 -0.32 22.03 9.19
N ALA A 145 -1.01 22.62 10.17
CA ALA A 145 -1.53 23.98 10.05
C ALA A 145 -0.45 25.07 10.23
N GLY A 146 0.71 24.71 10.79
CA GLY A 146 1.76 25.63 11.20
C GLY A 146 2.63 26.17 10.06
N SER A 147 3.59 27.01 10.46
CA SER A 147 4.52 27.69 9.56
C SER A 147 5.64 26.82 9.01
N THR A 148 5.95 25.71 9.68
CA THR A 148 7.08 24.82 9.36
C THR A 148 7.08 24.35 7.91
N LEU A 149 5.90 24.24 7.29
CA LEU A 149 5.75 23.74 5.93
C LEU A 149 5.96 24.81 4.84
N ARG A 150 6.07 26.11 5.20
CA ARG A 150 6.10 27.20 4.21
C ARG A 150 7.36 27.22 3.34
N GLY A 151 8.49 26.77 3.88
CA GLY A 151 9.77 26.75 3.17
C GLY A 151 10.01 25.54 2.27
N LEU A 152 9.07 24.58 2.23
CA LEU A 152 9.26 23.34 1.46
C LEU A 152 9.25 23.59 -0.05
N THR A 153 10.17 22.94 -0.74
CA THR A 153 10.38 23.01 -2.19
C THR A 153 10.28 21.64 -2.85
N MET A 154 10.08 21.61 -4.17
CA MET A 154 10.07 20.34 -4.91
C MET A 154 11.40 19.59 -4.82
N THR A 155 12.52 20.29 -4.61
CA THR A 155 13.83 19.67 -4.37
C THR A 155 13.79 18.74 -3.16
N ASP A 156 13.10 19.13 -2.07
CA ASP A 156 12.94 18.29 -0.88
C ASP A 156 12.18 16.99 -1.18
N VAL A 157 11.19 17.07 -2.07
CA VAL A 157 10.39 15.92 -2.52
C VAL A 157 11.24 14.97 -3.36
N TRP A 158 12.06 15.50 -4.26
CA TRP A 158 12.95 14.71 -5.12
C TRP A 158 14.03 14.00 -4.31
N GLU A 159 14.70 14.71 -3.40
CA GLU A 159 15.65 14.09 -2.48
C GLU A 159 14.99 13.03 -1.59
N GLY A 160 13.76 13.27 -1.13
CA GLY A 160 13.04 12.34 -0.27
C GLY A 160 12.61 11.08 -1.02
N LEU A 161 12.19 11.23 -2.28
CA LEU A 161 11.89 10.12 -3.19
C LEU A 161 13.14 9.29 -3.48
N GLU A 162 14.27 9.94 -3.76
CA GLU A 162 15.54 9.27 -4.01
C GLU A 162 15.95 8.42 -2.79
N LYS A 163 15.93 9.02 -1.60
CA LYS A 163 16.28 8.37 -0.33
C LYS A 163 15.33 7.20 -0.02
N SER A 164 14.02 7.37 -0.24
CA SER A 164 13.04 6.30 0.02
C SER A 164 13.17 5.14 -0.97
N TYR A 165 13.39 5.44 -2.25
CA TYR A 165 13.55 4.44 -3.30
C TYR A 165 14.87 3.67 -3.16
N ARG A 166 15.98 4.36 -2.87
CA ARG A 166 17.26 3.72 -2.54
C ARG A 166 17.11 2.74 -1.38
N LYS A 167 16.40 3.15 -0.32
CA LYS A 167 16.09 2.26 0.81
C LYS A 167 15.23 1.07 0.39
N ASN A 168 14.28 1.24 -0.53
CA ASN A 168 13.46 0.15 -1.06
C ASN A 168 14.33 -0.87 -1.81
N ARG A 169 15.23 -0.42 -2.68
CA ARG A 169 16.20 -1.27 -3.39
C ARG A 169 17.10 -2.04 -2.43
N GLN A 170 17.61 -1.37 -1.40
CA GLN A 170 18.44 -1.99 -0.36
C GLN A 170 17.65 -3.03 0.44
N ALA A 171 16.40 -2.74 0.81
CA ALA A 171 15.56 -3.68 1.55
C ALA A 171 15.23 -4.93 0.72
N CYS A 172 14.98 -4.78 -0.59
CA CYS A 172 14.83 -5.92 -1.51
C CYS A 172 16.10 -6.78 -1.50
N LYS A 173 17.27 -6.17 -1.75
CA LYS A 173 18.55 -6.89 -1.76
C LYS A 173 18.81 -7.61 -0.44
N GLU A 174 18.52 -6.96 0.68
CA GLU A 174 18.71 -7.54 2.01
C GLU A 174 17.77 -8.70 2.28
N ALA A 175 16.50 -8.61 1.87
CA ALA A 175 15.53 -9.69 2.02
C ALA A 175 15.95 -10.97 1.29
N TYR A 176 16.59 -10.88 0.12
CA TYR A 176 17.10 -12.09 -0.56
C TYR A 176 18.51 -12.51 -0.13
N ARG A 177 19.31 -11.58 0.40
CA ARG A 177 20.64 -11.90 0.96
C ARG A 177 20.52 -12.60 2.33
N ARG A 178 19.54 -12.19 3.13
CA ARG A 178 19.23 -12.73 4.46
C ARG A 178 17.71 -12.91 4.57
N PRO A 179 17.16 -14.07 4.15
CA PRO A 179 15.72 -14.27 3.98
C PRO A 179 14.97 -14.52 5.29
N THR A 180 14.97 -13.52 6.17
CA THR A 180 14.18 -13.51 7.41
C THR A 180 12.85 -12.78 7.23
N ASP A 181 11.86 -13.15 8.04
CA ASP A 181 10.52 -12.54 8.01
C ASP A 181 10.59 -11.03 8.30
N GLU A 182 11.53 -10.59 9.14
CA GLU A 182 11.77 -9.17 9.43
C GLU A 182 12.28 -8.39 8.21
N ASN A 183 13.17 -9.00 7.41
CA ASN A 183 13.72 -8.36 6.23
C ASN A 183 12.68 -8.25 5.11
N PHE A 184 11.86 -9.29 4.88
CA PHE A 184 10.73 -9.21 3.95
C PHE A 184 9.67 -8.20 4.43
N HIS A 185 9.39 -8.15 5.73
CA HIS A 185 8.51 -7.13 6.30
C HIS A 185 9.09 -5.70 6.16
N ALA A 186 10.40 -5.53 6.31
CA ALA A 186 11.07 -4.24 6.06
C ALA A 186 10.95 -3.81 4.60
N TRP A 187 11.13 -4.74 3.66
CA TRP A 187 10.96 -4.49 2.23
C TRP A 187 9.50 -4.13 1.90
N ARG A 188 8.52 -4.89 2.43
CA ARG A 188 7.10 -4.57 2.29
C ARG A 188 6.78 -3.13 2.67
N LYS A 189 7.29 -2.67 3.83
CA LYS A 189 7.09 -1.28 4.29
C LYS A 189 7.66 -0.26 3.31
N ALA A 190 8.79 -0.56 2.67
CA ALA A 190 9.39 0.32 1.67
C ALA A 190 8.58 0.35 0.36
N VAL A 191 8.09 -0.80 -0.11
CA VAL A 191 7.20 -0.87 -1.28
C VAL A 191 5.89 -0.11 -1.04
N GLN A 192 5.29 -0.27 0.13
CA GLN A 192 4.08 0.47 0.52
C GLN A 192 4.29 1.99 0.56
N GLN A 193 5.50 2.45 0.89
CA GLN A 193 5.85 3.86 0.83
C GLN A 193 5.96 4.31 -0.63
N HIS A 194 6.68 3.56 -1.47
CA HIS A 194 6.82 3.86 -2.89
C HIS A 194 5.47 3.99 -3.59
N TRP A 195 4.55 3.04 -3.36
CA TRP A 195 3.19 3.11 -3.88
C TRP A 195 2.50 4.44 -3.55
N ARG A 196 2.55 4.85 -2.27
CA ARG A 196 1.95 6.12 -1.81
C ARG A 196 2.65 7.35 -2.40
N HIS A 197 3.97 7.30 -2.60
CA HIS A 197 4.71 8.37 -3.26
C HIS A 197 4.27 8.52 -4.72
N MET A 198 4.06 7.41 -5.44
CA MET A 198 3.53 7.48 -6.82
C MET A 198 2.11 8.03 -6.86
N SER A 199 1.26 7.70 -5.89
CA SER A 199 -0.07 8.32 -5.76
C SER A 199 0.02 9.84 -5.53
N LEU A 200 0.93 10.28 -4.65
CA LEU A 200 1.14 11.71 -4.36
C LEU A 200 1.55 12.50 -5.62
N LEU A 201 2.41 11.89 -6.43
CA LEU A 201 3.02 12.49 -7.62
C LEU A 201 2.24 12.19 -8.91
N SER A 202 1.05 11.59 -8.80
CA SER A 202 0.25 11.13 -9.95
C SER A 202 -0.07 12.22 -10.98
N ARG A 203 -0.08 13.50 -10.59
CA ARG A 203 -0.32 14.63 -11.50
C ARG A 203 0.86 14.96 -12.43
N ALA A 204 2.04 14.37 -12.23
CA ALA A 204 3.16 14.50 -13.17
C ALA A 204 2.82 13.90 -14.54
N TRP A 205 2.23 12.71 -14.52
CA TRP A 205 1.73 11.98 -15.70
C TRP A 205 0.81 10.88 -15.18
N PRO A 206 -0.52 11.06 -15.20
CA PRO A 206 -1.47 10.14 -14.56
C PRO A 206 -1.32 8.69 -15.00
N GLU A 207 -1.23 8.43 -16.29
CA GLU A 207 -1.14 7.09 -16.88
C GLU A 207 0.12 6.37 -16.41
N THR A 208 1.28 7.00 -16.57
CA THR A 208 2.59 6.44 -16.20
C THR A 208 2.69 6.23 -14.69
N MET A 209 2.25 7.19 -13.88
CA MET A 209 2.32 7.10 -12.43
C MET A 209 1.34 6.06 -11.87
N THR A 210 0.16 5.93 -12.47
CA THR A 210 -0.84 4.92 -12.08
C THR A 210 -0.35 3.51 -12.37
N ALA A 211 0.26 3.28 -13.54
CA ALA A 211 0.85 1.97 -13.86
C ALA A 211 1.91 1.56 -12.82
N ARG A 212 2.83 2.48 -12.46
CA ARG A 212 3.84 2.19 -11.44
C ARG A 212 3.26 2.03 -10.04
N ALA A 213 2.26 2.83 -9.69
CA ALA A 213 1.54 2.70 -8.42
C ALA A 213 0.83 1.34 -8.33
N GLY A 214 0.21 0.88 -9.42
CA GLY A 214 -0.40 -0.44 -9.53
C GLY A 214 0.60 -1.56 -9.32
N GLU A 215 1.78 -1.47 -9.94
CA GLU A 215 2.84 -2.45 -9.75
C GLU A 215 3.33 -2.52 -8.30
N ALA A 216 3.57 -1.36 -7.69
CA ALA A 216 3.95 -1.29 -6.29
C ALA A 216 2.84 -1.80 -5.35
N LYS A 217 1.57 -1.57 -5.69
CA LYS A 217 0.42 -2.10 -4.95
C LYS A 217 0.40 -3.63 -5.01
N ALA A 218 0.50 -4.22 -6.18
CA ALA A 218 0.53 -5.67 -6.38
C ALA A 218 1.66 -6.33 -5.58
N LEU A 219 2.89 -5.81 -5.70
CA LEU A 219 4.01 -6.30 -4.90
C LEU A 219 3.77 -6.15 -3.39
N SER A 220 3.15 -5.05 -2.95
CA SER A 220 2.86 -4.84 -1.53
C SER A 220 1.79 -5.79 -0.97
N GLN A 221 0.90 -6.30 -1.82
CA GLN A 221 -0.11 -7.30 -1.49
C GLN A 221 0.57 -8.67 -1.33
N ILE A 222 1.38 -9.11 -2.30
CA ILE A 222 2.16 -10.36 -2.22
C ILE A 222 3.01 -10.40 -0.93
N LEU A 223 3.78 -9.34 -0.67
CA LEU A 223 4.57 -9.23 0.55
C LEU A 223 3.71 -9.10 1.82
N GLY A 224 2.46 -8.64 1.69
CA GLY A 224 1.47 -8.64 2.76
C GLY A 224 1.07 -10.04 3.16
N GLU A 225 0.77 -10.89 2.19
CA GLU A 225 0.41 -12.28 2.45
C GLU A 225 1.55 -13.06 3.11
N ASP A 226 2.79 -12.85 2.66
CA ASP A 226 4.00 -13.41 3.28
C ASP A 226 4.13 -12.98 4.76
N HIS A 227 3.86 -11.70 5.05
CA HIS A 227 3.93 -11.17 6.39
C HIS A 227 2.80 -11.71 7.29
N ASP A 228 1.58 -11.82 6.77
CA ASP A 228 0.45 -12.33 7.54
C ASP A 228 0.69 -13.80 7.95
N LEU A 229 1.30 -14.61 7.05
CA LEU A 229 1.79 -15.95 7.38
C LEU A 229 2.87 -15.93 8.48
N ALA A 230 3.84 -15.01 8.39
CA ALA A 230 4.90 -14.89 9.40
C ALA A 230 4.33 -14.57 10.80
N VAL A 231 3.34 -13.67 10.86
CA VAL A 231 2.66 -13.30 12.11
C VAL A 231 1.90 -14.50 12.69
N LEU A 232 1.18 -15.26 11.85
CA LEU A 232 0.48 -16.46 12.28
C LEU A 232 1.44 -17.53 12.81
N VAL A 233 2.54 -17.79 12.10
CA VAL A 233 3.60 -18.73 12.52
C VAL A 233 4.19 -18.33 13.87
N ALA A 234 4.52 -17.06 14.06
CA ALA A 234 5.04 -16.55 15.32
C ALA A 234 4.04 -16.75 16.46
N PHE A 235 2.75 -16.49 16.22
CA PHE A 235 1.70 -16.65 17.21
C PHE A 235 1.50 -18.10 17.64
N VAL A 236 1.38 -19.05 16.70
CA VAL A 236 1.20 -20.46 17.06
C VAL A 236 2.44 -21.03 17.76
N SER A 237 3.64 -20.58 17.36
CA SER A 237 4.89 -20.99 18.01
C SER A 237 4.97 -20.50 19.45
N GLN A 238 4.47 -19.30 19.75
CA GLN A 238 4.42 -18.74 21.10
C GLN A 238 3.36 -19.40 21.99
N ASN A 239 2.37 -20.08 21.41
CA ASN A 239 1.30 -20.76 22.14
C ASN A 239 1.32 -22.28 21.90
N ARG A 240 2.52 -22.84 21.72
CA ARG A 240 2.74 -24.25 21.41
C ARG A 240 2.23 -25.20 22.50
N ASP A 241 2.17 -24.73 23.74
CA ASP A 241 1.61 -25.42 24.91
C ASP A 241 0.08 -25.59 24.87
N LYS A 242 -0.63 -24.78 24.09
CA LYS A 242 -2.10 -24.75 24.02
C LYS A 242 -2.67 -25.40 22.75
N LEU A 243 -1.80 -25.85 21.85
CA LEU A 243 -2.16 -26.34 20.53
C LEU A 243 -1.54 -27.73 20.30
N PRO A 244 -2.20 -28.65 19.57
CA PRO A 244 -1.61 -29.93 19.23
C PRO A 244 -0.33 -29.76 18.39
N GLU A 245 0.72 -30.51 18.72
CA GLU A 245 2.04 -30.38 18.08
C GLU A 245 1.98 -30.65 16.57
N GLU A 246 1.24 -31.68 16.16
CA GLU A 246 1.03 -32.03 14.75
C GLU A 246 0.38 -30.90 13.94
N ALA A 247 -0.56 -30.17 14.55
CA ALA A 247 -1.25 -29.06 13.88
C ALA A 247 -0.33 -27.84 13.69
N ILE A 248 0.52 -27.57 14.68
CA ILE A 248 1.53 -26.50 14.58
C ILE A 248 2.53 -26.83 13.50
N ASP A 249 3.07 -28.04 13.51
CA ASP A 249 4.07 -28.47 12.54
C ASP A 249 3.48 -28.47 11.11
N SER A 250 2.25 -28.95 10.94
CA SER A 250 1.52 -28.87 9.68
C SER A 250 1.34 -27.41 9.22
N LEU A 251 0.81 -26.52 10.06
CA LEU A 251 0.62 -25.11 9.72
C LEU A 251 1.95 -24.44 9.35
N VAL A 252 3.00 -24.67 10.13
CA VAL A 252 4.33 -24.07 9.91
C VAL A 252 4.92 -24.55 8.60
N GLN A 253 4.82 -25.85 8.28
CA GLN A 253 5.28 -26.40 7.00
C GLN A 253 4.55 -25.76 5.82
N HIS A 254 3.23 -25.67 5.87
CA HIS A 254 2.42 -25.05 4.83
C HIS A 254 2.72 -23.56 4.68
N ALA A 255 2.80 -22.82 5.79
CA ALA A 255 3.13 -21.41 5.79
C ALA A 255 4.52 -21.17 5.17
N LYS A 256 5.52 -21.99 5.50
CA LYS A 256 6.87 -21.88 4.91
C LYS A 256 6.89 -22.21 3.42
N SER A 257 6.10 -23.18 2.97
CA SER A 257 5.94 -23.47 1.54
C SER A 257 5.31 -22.28 0.80
N ALA A 258 4.18 -21.76 1.31
CA ALA A 258 3.50 -20.61 0.71
C ALA A 258 4.37 -19.34 0.72
N GLN A 259 5.10 -19.08 1.81
CA GLN A 259 6.08 -17.98 1.88
C GLN A 259 7.15 -18.11 0.80
N LYS A 260 7.65 -19.32 0.52
CA LYS A 260 8.65 -19.55 -0.54
C LYS A 260 8.10 -19.13 -1.91
N ASP A 261 6.88 -19.53 -2.23
CA ASP A 261 6.25 -19.22 -3.52
C ASP A 261 5.92 -17.72 -3.64
N LEU A 262 5.37 -17.12 -2.59
CA LEU A 262 5.12 -15.68 -2.52
C LEU A 262 6.41 -14.87 -2.66
N ARG A 263 7.51 -15.30 -2.04
CA ARG A 263 8.83 -14.64 -2.16
C ARG A 263 9.43 -14.81 -3.54
N ALA A 264 9.22 -15.93 -4.21
CA ALA A 264 9.65 -16.11 -5.60
C ALA A 264 8.87 -15.17 -6.53
N LEU A 265 7.55 -15.08 -6.37
CA LEU A 265 6.72 -14.15 -7.14
C LEU A 265 7.06 -12.67 -6.84
N ALA A 266 7.25 -12.34 -5.56
CA ALA A 266 7.67 -11.00 -5.14
C ALA A 266 9.00 -10.59 -5.79
N LYS A 267 9.92 -11.53 -6.04
CA LYS A 267 11.21 -11.24 -6.68
C LYS A 267 11.01 -10.69 -8.09
N LEU A 268 10.12 -11.31 -8.87
CA LEU A 268 9.84 -10.92 -10.26
C LEU A 268 9.25 -9.50 -10.32
N HIS A 269 8.26 -9.23 -9.47
CA HIS A 269 7.68 -7.88 -9.33
C HIS A 269 8.70 -6.86 -8.81
N GLY A 270 9.53 -7.27 -7.84
CA GLY A 270 10.61 -6.47 -7.28
C GLY A 270 11.62 -6.05 -8.34
N ASP A 271 12.09 -6.99 -9.15
CA ASP A 271 13.05 -6.74 -10.23
C ASP A 271 12.49 -5.77 -11.26
N ARG A 272 11.22 -5.95 -11.65
CA ARG A 272 10.52 -5.03 -12.56
C ARG A 272 10.41 -3.61 -11.98
N LEU A 273 9.96 -3.48 -10.72
CA LEU A 273 9.71 -2.18 -10.09
C LEU A 273 11.00 -1.41 -9.73
N LEU A 274 12.06 -2.15 -9.40
CA LEU A 274 13.31 -1.65 -8.81
C LEU A 274 14.51 -1.61 -9.78
N LEU A 275 14.23 -1.82 -11.07
CA LEU A 275 15.23 -1.88 -12.15
C LEU A 275 16.04 -0.59 -12.27
N GLU A 276 15.37 0.56 -12.29
CA GLU A 276 15.99 1.87 -12.42
C GLU A 276 16.92 2.21 -11.24
N LYS A 277 17.97 2.99 -11.48
CA LYS A 277 18.75 3.60 -10.39
C LYS A 277 17.91 4.72 -9.75
N PRO A 278 18.16 5.06 -8.47
CA PRO A 278 17.41 6.12 -7.80
C PRO A 278 17.45 7.47 -8.50
N GLU A 279 18.60 7.83 -9.05
CA GLU A 279 18.82 9.11 -9.72
C GLU A 279 18.05 9.17 -11.05
N ASP A 280 18.07 8.08 -11.83
CA ASP A 280 17.34 7.95 -13.10
C ASP A 280 15.82 8.05 -12.86
N LEU A 281 15.32 7.37 -11.83
CA LEU A 281 13.91 7.42 -11.44
C LEU A 281 13.48 8.86 -11.12
N VAL A 282 14.25 9.53 -10.28
CA VAL A 282 13.92 10.88 -9.81
C VAL A 282 13.99 11.86 -10.96
N GLY A 283 15.05 11.82 -11.78
CA GLY A 283 15.17 12.68 -12.96
C GLY A 283 14.02 12.51 -13.94
N ARG A 284 13.54 11.28 -14.14
CA ARG A 284 12.39 11.01 -14.99
C ARG A 284 11.09 11.58 -14.42
N ILE A 285 10.81 11.36 -13.13
CA ILE A 285 9.60 11.85 -12.48
C ILE A 285 9.60 13.37 -12.34
N SER A 286 10.75 13.98 -12.03
CA SER A 286 10.87 15.44 -12.00
C SER A 286 10.68 16.04 -13.39
N GLY A 287 11.24 15.42 -14.43
CA GLY A 287 11.03 15.83 -15.81
C GLY A 287 9.55 15.80 -16.23
N TYR A 288 8.82 14.74 -15.86
CA TYR A 288 7.36 14.69 -16.08
C TYR A 288 6.63 15.80 -15.32
N TRP A 289 7.04 16.08 -14.08
CA TRP A 289 6.43 17.12 -13.26
C TRP A 289 6.62 18.52 -13.87
N ASP A 290 7.81 18.83 -14.34
CA ASP A 290 8.12 20.11 -14.97
C ASP A 290 7.40 20.26 -16.32
N ALA A 291 7.42 19.21 -17.16
CA ALA A 291 6.67 19.19 -18.41
C ALA A 291 5.15 19.37 -18.18
N ALA A 292 4.58 18.73 -17.17
CA ALA A 292 3.17 18.90 -16.82
C ALA A 292 2.83 20.34 -16.38
N LYS A 293 3.76 21.02 -15.69
CA LYS A 293 3.58 22.44 -15.36
C LYS A 293 3.65 23.33 -16.60
N ASP A 294 4.54 23.04 -17.54
CA ASP A 294 4.70 23.83 -18.76
C ASP A 294 3.52 23.64 -19.72
N LEU A 295 3.02 22.41 -19.86
CA LEU A 295 1.77 22.13 -20.58
C LEU A 295 0.61 22.91 -19.98
N LEU A 296 0.45 22.88 -18.66
CA LEU A 296 -0.64 23.57 -17.97
C LEU A 296 -0.60 25.10 -18.17
N ARG A 297 0.60 25.70 -18.16
CA ARG A 297 0.80 27.12 -18.45
C ARG A 297 0.49 27.46 -19.90
N SER A 298 0.91 26.60 -20.82
CA SER A 298 0.69 26.77 -22.26
C SER A 298 -0.79 26.67 -22.60
N GLU A 299 -1.50 25.68 -22.05
CA GLU A 299 -2.95 25.54 -22.20
C GLU A 299 -3.71 26.75 -21.65
N ASP A 300 -3.31 27.29 -20.49
CA ASP A 300 -3.89 28.51 -19.93
C ASP A 300 -3.66 29.71 -20.87
N HIS A 301 -2.45 29.85 -21.42
CA HIS A 301 -2.13 30.92 -22.36
C HIS A 301 -2.95 30.80 -23.65
N VAL A 302 -3.06 29.60 -24.23
CA VAL A 302 -3.89 29.35 -25.42
C VAL A 302 -5.35 29.72 -25.11
N ARG A 303 -5.92 29.24 -23.99
CA ARG A 303 -7.31 29.58 -23.60
C ARG A 303 -7.55 31.08 -23.42
N GLN A 304 -6.56 31.82 -22.90
CA GLN A 304 -6.65 33.27 -22.71
C GLN A 304 -6.52 34.05 -24.02
N THR A 305 -5.68 33.58 -24.96
CA THR A 305 -5.42 34.26 -26.23
C THR A 305 -6.45 33.92 -27.30
N SER A 306 -7.02 32.71 -27.29
CA SER A 306 -8.08 32.27 -28.19
C SER A 306 -9.47 32.76 -27.74
N GLY A 307 -9.57 33.94 -27.13
CA GLY A 307 -10.81 34.49 -26.56
C GLY A 307 -11.98 34.50 -27.55
N GLY A 308 -12.79 33.45 -27.53
CA GLY A 308 -14.16 33.49 -27.99
C GLY A 308 -15.01 34.13 -26.89
N THR A 309 -15.80 35.12 -27.29
CA THR A 309 -16.86 35.77 -26.51
C THR A 309 -17.62 34.75 -25.63
N PRO A 310 -18.01 35.08 -24.38
CA PRO A 310 -19.00 34.27 -23.70
C PRO A 310 -20.31 34.37 -24.49
N ASP A 311 -20.74 33.26 -25.08
CA ASP A 311 -22.12 33.12 -25.54
C ASP A 311 -23.02 33.15 -24.30
N PRO A 312 -23.94 34.12 -24.15
CA PRO A 312 -24.85 34.16 -23.01
C PRO A 312 -25.97 33.10 -23.10
N GLY A 313 -25.94 32.18 -24.07
CA GLY A 313 -26.96 31.15 -24.28
C GLY A 313 -26.48 29.70 -24.11
N ALA A 314 -25.96 29.30 -22.95
CA ALA A 314 -25.80 27.87 -22.62
C ALA A 314 -26.00 27.61 -21.12
N ALA A 315 -27.19 27.95 -20.63
CA ALA A 315 -27.72 27.30 -19.45
C ALA A 315 -28.17 25.88 -19.82
N ALA A 316 -27.71 24.89 -19.03
CA ALA A 316 -28.18 23.51 -18.92
C ALA A 316 -27.99 22.58 -20.16
N GLY A 317 -27.19 21.52 -19.97
CA GLY A 317 -27.13 20.40 -20.91
C GLY A 317 -25.95 19.46 -20.66
N GLU A 318 -26.15 18.46 -19.81
CA GLU A 318 -25.29 17.28 -19.71
C GLU A 318 -25.40 16.39 -20.96
N SER A 319 -24.26 15.78 -21.37
CA SER A 319 -24.11 14.48 -22.10
C SER A 319 -24.31 14.41 -23.64
N PRO A 320 -23.85 13.33 -24.36
CA PRO A 320 -22.58 12.55 -24.31
C PRO A 320 -21.96 12.16 -25.69
N ALA A 321 -20.74 11.59 -25.63
CA ALA A 321 -20.15 10.52 -26.48
C ALA A 321 -19.56 10.79 -27.89
N ALA A 322 -18.23 10.57 -28.04
CA ALA A 322 -17.55 9.55 -28.87
C ALA A 322 -16.05 9.91 -29.03
N GLY A 323 -15.02 9.09 -28.81
CA GLY A 323 -14.85 7.71 -28.36
C GLY A 323 -13.36 7.36 -28.47
N GLY A 324 -12.72 6.92 -27.37
CA GLY A 324 -11.29 6.61 -27.35
C GLY A 324 -10.71 6.32 -25.96
N LEU A 325 -11.29 5.32 -25.27
CA LEU A 325 -10.72 4.57 -24.13
C LEU A 325 -9.91 5.36 -23.09
N ALA A 326 -10.57 6.27 -22.37
CA ALA A 326 -10.16 6.70 -21.04
C ALA A 326 -11.36 6.47 -20.11
N ALA A 327 -11.39 5.32 -19.45
CA ALA A 327 -12.31 5.11 -18.34
C ALA A 327 -11.84 5.98 -17.18
N ASP A 328 -12.74 6.85 -16.72
CA ASP A 328 -12.62 7.63 -15.50
C ASP A 328 -12.22 6.71 -14.33
N ALA A 329 -10.94 6.75 -13.95
CA ALA A 329 -10.50 6.17 -12.70
C ALA A 329 -10.80 7.16 -11.56
N GLN A 330 -12.09 7.32 -11.27
CA GLN A 330 -12.53 7.48 -9.89
C GLN A 330 -11.97 6.28 -9.14
N THR A 331 -10.84 6.46 -8.44
CA THR A 331 -10.38 5.48 -7.47
C THR A 331 -11.31 5.56 -6.27
N ASP A 332 -12.49 4.97 -6.43
CA ASP A 332 -13.28 4.52 -5.31
C ASP A 332 -12.43 3.50 -4.56
N ASP A 333 -12.29 3.82 -3.29
CA ASP A 333 -11.60 3.03 -2.29
C ASP A 333 -12.63 2.22 -1.49
N ALA A 334 -13.67 1.77 -2.18
CA ALA A 334 -14.82 1.06 -1.65
C ALA A 334 -14.80 -0.39 -2.14
N ASN A 335 -14.73 -1.28 -1.16
CA ASN A 335 -15.18 -2.66 -1.12
C ASN A 335 -15.67 -3.31 -2.43
N ALA A 336 -14.97 -4.36 -2.88
CA ALA A 336 -15.62 -5.43 -3.63
C ALA A 336 -15.57 -6.70 -2.74
N PRO A 337 -16.70 -7.41 -2.57
CA PRO A 337 -16.75 -8.66 -1.82
C PRO A 337 -15.92 -9.73 -2.52
N GLU A 338 -15.39 -10.68 -1.75
CA GLU A 338 -14.81 -11.92 -2.28
C GLU A 338 -15.83 -12.62 -3.19
N ALA A 339 -15.63 -12.54 -4.50
CA ALA A 339 -16.28 -13.42 -5.46
C ALA A 339 -15.47 -14.73 -5.55
N SER A 340 -16.18 -15.85 -5.44
CA SER A 340 -15.68 -17.21 -5.54
C SER A 340 -14.77 -17.44 -6.76
N PRO A 341 -13.73 -18.30 -6.65
CA PRO A 341 -12.93 -18.71 -7.80
C PRO A 341 -13.76 -19.57 -8.77
N PRO A 342 -13.46 -19.55 -10.08
CA PRO A 342 -14.06 -20.47 -11.04
C PRO A 342 -13.68 -21.93 -10.73
N GLU A 343 -14.58 -22.85 -11.04
CA GLU A 343 -14.38 -24.30 -10.91
C GLU A 343 -13.12 -24.76 -11.67
N PRO A 344 -12.41 -25.79 -11.17
CA PRO A 344 -11.22 -26.29 -11.85
C PRO A 344 -11.60 -27.06 -13.12
N GLU A 345 -11.17 -26.56 -14.28
CA GLU A 345 -11.11 -27.36 -15.51
C GLU A 345 -10.16 -28.55 -15.32
N GLU A 346 -10.61 -29.73 -15.74
CA GLU A 346 -9.89 -31.00 -15.66
C GLU A 346 -8.50 -30.96 -16.33
N PRO A 347 -7.52 -31.74 -15.83
CA PRO A 347 -6.19 -31.77 -16.40
C PRO A 347 -6.20 -32.44 -17.80
N ILE A 348 -5.78 -31.66 -18.79
CA ILE A 348 -5.44 -32.15 -20.14
C ILE A 348 -4.40 -33.26 -20.02
N ARG A 349 -4.80 -34.49 -20.35
CA ARG A 349 -3.91 -35.65 -20.52
C ARG A 349 -2.95 -35.37 -21.67
N LEU A 350 -1.67 -35.11 -21.36
CA LEU A 350 -0.59 -35.15 -22.36
C LEU A 350 -0.25 -36.62 -22.64
N ASP A 351 -0.67 -37.07 -23.83
CA ASP A 351 -0.48 -38.41 -24.33
C ASP A 351 0.99 -38.68 -24.68
N ARG A 352 1.45 -39.90 -24.37
CA ARG A 352 2.81 -40.38 -24.62
C ARG A 352 2.94 -40.89 -26.05
N MET A 353 3.42 -40.08 -26.98
CA MET A 353 3.97 -40.51 -28.29
C MET A 353 4.87 -39.37 -28.79
N THR A 354 6.14 -39.48 -29.18
CA THR A 354 6.91 -40.56 -29.84
C THR A 354 8.41 -40.26 -29.70
N ARG A 355 9.21 -41.33 -29.59
CA ARG A 355 10.67 -41.31 -29.82
C ARG A 355 10.95 -41.22 -31.32
N ARG A 356 11.80 -40.29 -31.77
CA ARG A 356 12.62 -40.39 -33.00
C ARG A 356 13.74 -39.34 -32.94
N SER A 357 14.95 -39.74 -32.57
CA SER A 357 16.05 -40.11 -33.50
C SER A 357 16.68 -38.91 -34.21
N VAL A 358 17.71 -38.29 -33.60
CA VAL A 358 18.78 -37.61 -34.34
C VAL A 358 20.13 -37.90 -33.65
N ARG A 359 20.88 -38.86 -34.19
CA ARG A 359 22.31 -39.08 -33.97
C ARG A 359 22.92 -39.55 -35.29
N LYS A 360 24.12 -39.07 -35.60
CA LYS A 360 24.95 -39.19 -36.84
C LYS A 360 24.70 -38.02 -37.81
N ARG A 361 25.71 -37.34 -38.36
CA ARG A 361 27.18 -37.51 -38.44
C ARG A 361 27.76 -36.19 -38.96
N ALA A 362 28.97 -35.82 -38.54
CA ALA A 362 30.04 -35.36 -39.46
C ALA A 362 31.36 -35.21 -38.67
N SER A 363 32.21 -36.22 -38.80
CA SER A 363 33.66 -36.02 -38.87
C SER A 363 34.00 -36.02 -40.36
N ALA A 364 34.64 -34.96 -40.82
CA ALA A 364 35.56 -34.90 -41.94
C ALA A 364 36.51 -33.74 -41.64
#